data_AF-A0A388QQB9-F1
#
_entry.id   AF-A0A388QQB9-F1
#
_cell.length_a   1.000
_cell.length_b   1.000
_cell.length_c   1.000
_cell.angle_alpha   90.00
_cell.angle_beta   90.00
_cell.angle_gamma   90.00
#
_symmetry.space_group_name_H-M   'P 1'
#
loop_
_entity.id
_entity.type
_entity.pdbx_description
1 polymer ?
#
loop_
_entity_poly.entity_id
_entity_poly.type
_entity_poly.pdbx_seq_one_letter_code
_entity_poly.pdbx_strand_id
1 'polypeptide(L)'
;MLSRRALLGRAAAVAAGAALRPWPLLAANRPAPPRPAVSLFTKHLVGLPFEQLAEVVAEIGVTGIEAPVRLGGHVEPARVEEGLPRWSKLCGDAG
;
A
#
# COMPACT_ATOMS: atom_id res chain seq x y z
N MET A 1 26.71 4.70 -52.92
CA MET A 1 26.14 5.92 -52.29
C MET A 1 24.62 5.75 -52.20
N LEU A 2 24.00 6.04 -51.05
CA LEU A 2 22.53 5.99 -50.89
C LEU A 2 21.90 7.20 -51.58
N SER A 3 20.86 6.98 -52.40
CA SER A 3 20.12 8.08 -53.01
C SER A 3 19.17 8.74 -52.00
N ARG A 4 18.89 10.04 -52.16
CA ARG A 4 17.92 10.76 -51.31
C ARG A 4 16.56 10.05 -51.25
N ARG A 5 16.12 9.49 -52.38
CA ARG A 5 14.86 8.74 -52.47
C ARG A 5 14.89 7.46 -51.64
N ALA A 6 15.99 6.71 -51.69
CA ALA A 6 16.17 5.50 -50.89
C ALA A 6 16.24 5.81 -49.38
N LEU A 7 16.85 6.94 -49.02
CA LEU A 7 16.89 7.40 -47.62
C LEU A 7 15.48 7.75 -47.11
N LEU A 8 14.71 8.54 -47.88
CA LEU A 8 13.35 8.94 -47.50
C LEU A 8 12.40 7.73 -47.41
N GLY A 9 12.49 6.80 -48.36
CA GLY A 9 11.67 5.58 -48.34
C GLY A 9 11.96 4.69 -47.12
N ARG A 10 13.23 4.56 -46.74
CA ARG A 10 13.64 3.80 -45.55
C ARG A 10 13.22 4.47 -44.25
N ALA A 11 13.36 5.80 -44.15
CA ALA A 11 12.91 6.57 -42.99
C ALA A 11 11.38 6.43 -42.77
N ALA A 12 10.60 6.48 -43.85
CA ALA A 12 9.15 6.29 -43.79
C ALA A 12 8.75 4.87 -43.30
N ALA A 13 9.45 3.83 -43.75
CA ALA A 13 9.18 2.46 -43.33
C ALA A 13 9.46 2.22 -41.84
N VAL A 14 10.54 2.81 -41.29
CA VAL A 14 10.85 2.73 -39.86
C VAL A 14 9.81 3.48 -39.03
N ALA A 15 9.36 4.65 -39.48
CA ALA A 15 8.29 5.41 -38.80
C ALA A 15 6.96 4.66 -38.79
N ALA A 16 6.58 4.01 -39.90
CA ALA A 16 5.38 3.17 -39.97
C ALA A 16 5.46 1.95 -39.04
N GLY A 17 6.63 1.30 -38.95
CA GLY A 17 6.86 0.19 -38.01
C GLY A 17 6.80 0.62 -36.54
N ALA A 18 7.24 1.84 -36.23
CA ALA A 18 7.14 2.40 -34.87
C ALA A 18 5.70 2.77 -34.49
N ALA A 19 4.87 3.20 -35.46
CA ALA A 19 3.45 3.49 -35.27
C ALA A 19 2.59 2.22 -35.08
N LEU A 20 3.10 1.06 -35.51
CA LEU A 20 2.49 -0.27 -35.30
C LEU A 20 2.99 -0.96 -34.02
N ARG A 21 3.83 -0.31 -33.19
CA ARG A 21 4.09 -0.85 -31.85
C ARG A 21 2.73 -0.96 -31.15
N PRO A 22 2.38 -2.11 -30.57
CA PRO A 22 1.18 -2.21 -29.76
C PRO A 22 1.37 -1.29 -28.54
N TRP A 23 0.97 -0.02 -28.70
CA TRP A 23 0.47 0.87 -27.64
C TRP A 23 -0.49 0.04 -26.78
N PRO A 24 -0.64 0.25 -25.46
CA PRO A 24 -0.82 -0.78 -24.46
C PRO A 24 -2.23 -1.40 -24.43
N LEU A 25 -2.74 -1.83 -25.57
CA LEU A 25 -3.83 -2.75 -25.77
C LEU A 25 -3.55 -4.10 -25.07
N LEU A 26 -2.27 -4.42 -24.83
CA LEU A 26 -1.85 -5.55 -23.97
C LEU A 26 -1.83 -5.23 -22.46
N ALA A 27 -1.98 -3.97 -22.03
CA ALA A 27 -2.01 -3.62 -20.61
C ALA A 27 -3.41 -3.68 -19.99
N ALA A 28 -4.46 -3.85 -20.82
CA ALA A 28 -5.85 -3.83 -20.38
C ALA A 28 -6.23 -4.97 -19.42
N ASN A 29 -5.36 -5.97 -19.24
CA ASN A 29 -5.65 -7.15 -18.41
C ASN A 29 -4.57 -7.48 -17.36
N ARG A 30 -3.74 -6.50 -16.98
CA ARG A 30 -2.87 -6.69 -15.80
C ARG A 30 -3.73 -6.56 -14.54
N PRO A 31 -3.64 -7.50 -13.58
CA PRO A 31 -4.23 -7.29 -12.27
C PRO A 31 -3.74 -5.95 -11.71
N ALA A 32 -4.64 -5.20 -11.08
CA ALA A 32 -4.23 -4.01 -10.36
C ALA A 32 -3.12 -4.40 -9.37
N PRO A 33 -2.06 -3.58 -9.21
CA PRO A 33 -1.07 -3.85 -8.19
C PRO A 33 -1.75 -3.96 -6.82
N PRO A 34 -1.27 -4.84 -5.92
CA PRO A 34 -1.82 -4.93 -4.58
C PRO A 34 -1.79 -3.55 -3.92
N ARG A 35 -2.84 -3.24 -3.16
CA ARG A 35 -2.89 -2.00 -2.38
C ARG A 35 -1.71 -1.99 -1.40
N PRO A 36 -1.07 -0.83 -1.15
CA PRO A 36 -0.04 -0.75 -0.13
C PRO A 36 -0.64 -1.10 1.23
N ALA A 37 0.11 -1.81 2.07
CA ALA A 37 -0.26 -2.00 3.46
C ALA A 37 -0.26 -0.64 4.16
N VAL A 38 -1.40 -0.26 4.75
CA VAL A 38 -1.55 0.99 5.49
C VAL A 38 -1.62 0.65 6.97
N SER A 39 -0.81 1.35 7.78
CA SER A 39 -0.84 1.25 9.24
C SER A 39 -1.27 2.57 9.87
N LEU A 40 -2.12 2.50 10.89
CA LEU A 40 -2.65 3.67 11.58
C LEU A 40 -1.80 4.08 12.78
N PHE A 41 -1.52 5.38 12.88
CA PHE A 41 -0.94 6.03 14.07
C PHE A 41 -2.08 6.33 15.07
N THR A 42 -2.18 5.54 16.14
CA THR A 42 -3.31 5.49 17.07
C THR A 42 -3.24 6.56 18.18
N LYS A 43 -2.28 7.50 18.15
CA LYS A 43 -2.20 8.60 19.13
C LYS A 43 -3.54 9.32 19.40
N HIS A 44 -4.37 9.52 18.37
CA HIS A 44 -5.67 10.19 18.50
C HIS A 44 -6.75 9.32 19.16
N LEU A 45 -6.47 8.03 19.34
CA LEU A 45 -7.37 7.01 19.87
C LEU A 45 -6.95 6.48 21.26
N VAL A 46 -5.86 6.99 21.85
CA VAL A 46 -5.25 6.51 23.12
C VAL A 46 -6.17 6.47 24.34
N GLY A 47 -7.31 7.16 24.30
CA GLY A 47 -8.33 7.09 25.36
C GLY A 47 -9.30 5.90 25.24
N LEU A 48 -9.29 5.18 24.12
CA LEU A 48 -10.19 4.06 23.90
C LEU A 48 -9.69 2.81 24.64
N PRO A 49 -10.60 2.02 25.25
CA PRO A 49 -10.30 0.66 25.66
C PRO A 49 -9.88 -0.19 24.46
N PHE A 50 -9.06 -1.23 24.69
CA PHE A 50 -8.52 -2.06 23.60
C PHE A 50 -9.60 -2.70 22.73
N GLU A 51 -10.71 -3.11 23.34
CA GLU A 51 -11.85 -3.73 22.65
C GLU A 51 -12.50 -2.73 21.68
N GLN A 52 -12.70 -1.47 22.10
CA GLN A 52 -13.24 -0.42 21.24
C GLN A 52 -12.25 0.03 20.16
N LEU A 53 -10.95 0.05 20.49
CA LEU A 53 -9.92 0.35 19.50
C LEU A 53 -9.92 -0.69 18.37
N ALA A 54 -10.01 -1.97 18.71
CA ALA A 54 -10.06 -3.05 17.72
C ALA A 54 -11.29 -2.91 16.79
N GLU A 55 -12.46 -2.58 17.34
CA GLU A 55 -13.68 -2.32 16.56
C GLU A 55 -13.49 -1.14 15.59
N VAL A 56 -12.99 0.00 16.08
CA VAL A 56 -12.76 1.20 15.24
C VAL A 56 -11.73 0.92 14.15
N VAL A 57 -10.66 0.19 14.45
CA VAL A 57 -9.60 -0.16 13.50
C VAL A 57 -10.14 -1.06 12.39
N ALA A 58 -10.96 -2.05 12.74
CA ALA A 58 -11.63 -2.93 11.79
C ALA A 58 -12.59 -2.14 10.88
N GLU A 59 -13.36 -1.19 11.43
CA GLU A 59 -14.25 -0.32 10.65
C GLU A 59 -13.49 0.59 9.66
N ILE A 60 -12.33 1.11 10.06
CA ILE A 60 -11.47 1.93 9.18
C ILE A 60 -10.89 1.08 8.03
N GLY A 61 -10.74 -0.24 8.22
CA GLY A 61 -10.26 -1.16 7.18
C GLY A 61 -8.74 -1.08 6.95
N VAL A 62 -7.97 -0.70 7.98
CA VAL A 62 -6.49 -0.77 7.96
C VAL A 62 -6.02 -2.14 8.44
N THR A 63 -4.90 -2.62 7.90
CA THR A 63 -4.34 -3.94 8.21
C THR A 63 -3.24 -3.89 9.27
N GLY A 64 -3.01 -2.72 9.87
CA GLY A 64 -1.96 -2.54 10.86
C GLY A 64 -2.19 -1.29 11.70
N ILE A 65 -1.71 -1.34 12.93
CA ILE A 65 -1.74 -0.22 13.87
C ILE A 65 -0.42 -0.14 14.63
N GLU A 66 -0.04 1.05 15.06
CA GLU A 66 1.04 1.18 16.03
C GLU A 66 0.61 0.65 17.41
N ALA A 67 1.55 0.10 18.18
CA ALA A 67 1.36 -0.29 19.58
C ALA A 67 2.17 0.67 20.49
N PRO A 68 1.58 1.77 20.97
CA PRO A 68 2.36 2.80 21.67
C PRO A 68 2.69 2.37 23.11
N VAL A 69 3.96 1.98 23.33
CA VAL A 69 4.54 1.77 24.66
C VAL A 69 5.20 3.06 25.14
N ARG A 70 4.47 3.87 25.88
CA ARG A 70 4.94 5.17 26.41
C ARG A 70 4.04 5.64 27.54
N LEU A 71 4.52 6.62 28.32
CA LEU A 71 3.70 7.29 29.33
C LEU A 71 2.45 7.92 28.69
N GLY A 72 1.29 7.64 29.28
CA GLY A 72 -0.01 8.05 28.76
C GLY A 72 -0.31 7.47 27.38
N GLY A 73 0.25 6.30 27.07
CA GLY A 73 -0.07 5.49 25.91
C GLY A 73 -1.09 4.41 26.26
N HIS A 74 -1.48 3.63 25.26
CA HIS A 74 -2.32 2.45 25.47
C HIS A 74 -1.63 1.39 26.33
N VAL A 75 -0.30 1.28 26.21
CA VAL A 75 0.52 0.42 27.05
C VAL A 75 1.52 1.30 27.81
N GLU A 76 1.42 1.29 29.14
CA GLU A 76 2.41 1.93 30.01
C GLU A 76 3.71 1.12 30.05
N PRO A 77 4.90 1.76 30.04
CA PRO A 77 6.19 1.04 30.06
C PRO A 77 6.32 0.08 31.24
N ALA A 78 5.79 0.45 32.41
CA ALA A 78 5.82 -0.37 33.62
C ALA A 78 4.95 -1.64 33.53
N ARG A 79 4.04 -1.73 32.55
CA ARG A 79 3.14 -2.87 32.34
C ARG A 79 3.30 -3.48 30.96
N VAL A 80 4.43 -3.25 30.29
CA VAL A 80 4.63 -3.70 28.90
C VAL A 80 4.50 -5.23 28.76
N GLU A 81 5.01 -6.00 29.72
CA GLU A 81 4.97 -7.47 29.73
C GLU A 81 3.54 -8.02 29.74
N GLU A 82 2.58 -7.31 30.33
CA GLU A 82 1.17 -7.71 30.38
C GLU A 82 0.35 -7.04 29.27
N GLY A 83 0.61 -5.75 29.04
CA GLY A 83 -0.17 -4.89 28.15
C GLY A 83 0.09 -5.17 26.68
N LEU A 84 1.34 -5.42 26.29
CA LEU A 84 1.69 -5.63 24.88
C LEU A 84 1.16 -6.96 24.33
N PRO A 85 1.24 -8.10 25.04
CA PRO A 85 0.59 -9.33 24.59
C PRO A 85 -0.93 -9.20 24.48
N ARG A 86 -1.59 -8.51 25.44
CA ARG A 86 -3.03 -8.26 25.40
C ARG A 86 -3.41 -7.40 24.18
N TRP A 87 -2.65 -6.34 23.92
CA TRP A 87 -2.81 -5.49 22.73
C TRP A 87 -2.72 -6.30 21.44
N SER A 88 -1.64 -7.09 21.31
CA SER A 88 -1.38 -7.92 20.14
C SER A 88 -2.51 -8.92 19.88
N LYS A 89 -3.03 -9.55 20.94
CA LYS A 89 -4.16 -10.49 20.82
C LYS A 89 -5.43 -9.80 20.32
N LEU A 90 -5.86 -8.73 20.99
CA LEU A 90 -7.13 -8.07 20.67
C LEU A 90 -7.12 -7.39 19.30
N CYS A 91 -6.00 -6.76 18.92
CA CYS A 91 -5.89 -6.05 17.65
C CYS A 91 -5.43 -6.95 16.50
N GLY A 92 -4.72 -8.04 16.79
CA GLY A 92 -4.30 -9.03 15.80
C GLY A 92 -5.43 -9.98 15.38
N ASP A 93 -6.36 -10.29 16.28
CA ASP A 93 -7.54 -11.11 15.98
C ASP A 93 -8.65 -10.33 15.24
N ALA A 94 -8.55 -8.98 15.19
CA ALA A 94 -9.53 -8.10 14.56
C ALA A 94 -9.24 -7.76 13.08
N GLY A 95 -8.11 -8.24 12.54
CA GLY A 95 -7.65 -7.99 11.16
C GLY A 95 -7.80 -9.17 10.23
#